data_AF-A0A1Q2YQJ3-F1
#
_entry.id   AF-A0A1Q2YQJ3-F1
#
_cell.length_a   1.000
_cell.length_b   1.000
_cell.length_c   1.000
_cell.angle_alpha   90.00
_cell.angle_beta   90.00
_cell.angle_gamma   90.00
#
_symmetry.space_group_name_H-M   'P 1'
#
loop_
_entity.id
_entity.type
_entity.pdbx_description
1 polymer ?
#
loop_
_entity_poly.entity_id
_entity_poly.type
_entity_poly.pdbx_seq_one_letter_code
_entity_poly.pdbx_strand_id
1 'polypeptide(L)'
;MASDSSPNLLILGLGYAGEAIAQAALARGLAVRGTHRRVPSGAEAGRVPAIPFDSAGPAIAAATHLLITIPPGEEGDPVLARHGEALRAGLEAGLRWVGYLSTTGVYGDRGGAWVDEATPPAPGQPRSRRRRQAELAWEAALAGRAWLDLFRTGGIYGPGRSALDEVRAGKARRVIRPGHAFGRIHRGDIARAVLAAIETCPAPAPGGGGPLETVPRVLHLVDDGPAEPALVAEEAARLLGLPPPPAIPFDEAWAGMSPMARSFWSEHRLVANARTKAALGLEWRYPSYREGLRQILAEQGDGPEA
;
A
#
# COMPACT_ATOMS: atom_id res chain seq x y z
N MET A 1 18.55 27.51 -14.32
CA MET A 1 18.28 26.23 -15.02
C MET A 1 18.15 25.15 -13.97
N ALA A 2 16.92 24.89 -13.48
CA ALA A 2 16.71 23.73 -12.61
C ALA A 2 16.98 22.49 -13.45
N SER A 3 17.95 21.66 -13.07
CA SER A 3 18.20 20.43 -13.81
C SER A 3 16.96 19.56 -13.71
N ASP A 4 16.33 19.33 -14.86
CA ASP A 4 15.23 18.39 -15.06
C ASP A 4 15.77 16.95 -14.95
N SER A 5 16.26 16.64 -13.74
CA SER A 5 16.78 15.34 -13.39
C SER A 5 15.61 14.41 -13.13
N SER A 6 15.62 13.28 -13.85
CA SER A 6 14.64 12.20 -13.69
C SER A 6 14.44 11.86 -12.21
N PRO A 7 13.21 11.51 -11.77
CA PRO A 7 12.94 11.15 -10.39
C PRO A 7 13.95 10.13 -9.83
N ASN A 8 14.55 10.50 -8.70
CA ASN A 8 15.37 9.61 -7.87
C ASN A 8 14.52 9.17 -6.67
N LEU A 9 14.01 7.94 -6.74
CA LEU A 9 13.08 7.35 -5.81
C LEU A 9 13.81 6.52 -4.75
N LEU A 10 13.69 6.92 -3.49
CA LEU A 10 14.10 6.10 -2.35
C LEU A 10 12.87 5.48 -1.68
N ILE A 11 12.85 4.14 -1.60
CA ILE A 11 11.79 3.37 -0.96
C ILE A 11 12.26 2.89 0.42
N LEU A 12 11.74 3.53 1.46
CA LEU A 12 11.97 3.12 2.84
C LEU A 12 11.05 1.94 3.16
N GLY A 13 11.64 0.74 3.19
CA GLY A 13 10.95 -0.54 3.29
C GLY A 13 10.74 -1.21 1.93
N LEU A 14 11.66 -2.08 1.52
CA LEU A 14 11.46 -3.01 0.40
C LEU A 14 10.77 -4.29 0.90
N GLY A 15 9.52 -4.14 1.33
CA GLY A 15 8.64 -5.28 1.58
C GLY A 15 7.82 -5.66 0.34
N TYR A 16 6.78 -6.46 0.54
CA TYR A 16 5.94 -7.00 -0.53
C TYR A 16 5.43 -5.96 -1.56
N ALA A 17 4.84 -4.86 -1.10
CA ALA A 17 4.39 -3.77 -1.97
C ALA A 17 5.56 -2.92 -2.49
N GLY A 18 6.55 -2.64 -1.63
CA GLY A 18 7.73 -1.85 -1.97
C GLY A 18 8.53 -2.45 -3.12
N GLU A 19 8.71 -3.77 -3.14
CA GLU A 19 9.36 -4.50 -4.24
C GLU A 19 8.58 -4.38 -5.55
N ALA A 20 7.24 -4.50 -5.51
CA ALA A 20 6.41 -4.33 -6.70
C ALA A 20 6.57 -2.94 -7.32
N ILE A 21 6.55 -1.91 -6.46
CA ILE A 21 6.70 -0.51 -6.86
C ILE A 21 8.11 -0.27 -7.41
N ALA A 22 9.14 -0.77 -6.71
CA ALA A 22 10.53 -0.62 -7.12
C ALA A 22 10.80 -1.23 -8.51
N GLN A 23 10.31 -2.46 -8.75
CA GLN A 23 10.46 -3.12 -10.04
C GLN A 23 9.74 -2.38 -11.16
N ALA A 24 8.51 -1.92 -10.91
CA ALA A 24 7.77 -1.12 -11.88
C ALA A 24 8.46 0.24 -12.18
N ALA A 25 9.05 0.87 -11.16
CA ALA A 25 9.82 2.11 -11.30
C ALA A 25 11.10 1.89 -12.13
N LEU A 26 11.87 0.84 -11.85
CA LEU A 26 13.06 0.46 -12.62
C LEU A 26 12.71 0.15 -14.08
N ALA A 27 11.60 -0.54 -14.33
CA ALA A 27 11.11 -0.82 -15.68
C ALA A 27 10.72 0.44 -16.48
N ARG A 28 10.39 1.55 -15.78
CA ARG A 28 10.18 2.88 -16.38
C ARG A 28 11.45 3.72 -16.47
N GLY A 29 12.62 3.17 -16.12
CA GLY A 29 13.90 3.86 -16.18
C GLY A 29 14.14 4.85 -15.03
N LEU A 30 13.36 4.81 -13.95
CA LEU A 30 13.61 5.66 -12.78
C LEU A 30 14.85 5.14 -12.03
N ALA A 31 15.60 6.07 -11.43
CA ALA A 31 16.63 5.71 -10.47
C ALA A 31 15.95 5.30 -9.15
N VAL A 32 16.17 4.04 -8.74
CA VAL A 32 15.52 3.48 -7.54
C VAL A 32 16.55 2.92 -6.58
N ARG A 33 16.39 3.24 -5.31
CA ARG A 33 17.04 2.56 -4.19
C ARG A 33 16.00 2.24 -3.14
N GLY A 34 16.21 1.22 -2.33
CA GLY A 34 15.36 1.00 -1.17
C GLY A 34 16.10 0.53 0.06
N THR A 35 15.35 0.28 1.13
CA THR A 35 15.94 -0.13 2.42
C THR A 35 15.38 -1.45 2.92
N HIS A 36 16.25 -2.22 3.57
CA HIS A 36 15.87 -3.37 4.38
C HIS A 36 16.41 -3.19 5.80
N ARG A 37 15.78 -3.87 6.77
CA ARG A 37 16.33 -4.00 8.14
C ARG A 37 17.64 -4.79 8.14
N ARG A 38 17.73 -5.82 7.30
CA ARG A 38 18.97 -6.57 7.01
C ARG A 38 19.06 -6.69 5.50
N VAL A 39 20.12 -6.14 4.91
CA VAL A 39 20.35 -6.27 3.46
C VAL A 39 20.71 -7.73 3.21
N PRO A 40 19.94 -8.45 2.37
CA PRO A 40 20.27 -9.83 2.08
C PRO A 40 21.61 -9.89 1.32
N SER A 41 22.46 -10.84 1.67
CA SER A 41 23.76 -11.04 1.04
C SER A 41 23.58 -11.47 -0.42
N GLY A 42 24.32 -10.84 -1.35
CA GLY A 42 24.36 -11.21 -2.76
C GLY A 42 23.72 -10.17 -3.68
N ALA A 43 24.49 -9.74 -4.69
CA ALA A 43 23.99 -8.94 -5.80
C ALA A 43 23.42 -9.90 -6.84
N GLU A 44 22.11 -10.12 -6.83
CA GLU A 44 21.42 -10.86 -7.88
C GLU A 44 21.02 -9.89 -8.99
N ALA A 45 21.23 -10.28 -10.24
CA ALA A 45 20.78 -9.51 -11.40
C ALA A 45 19.26 -9.31 -11.33
N GLY A 46 18.80 -8.07 -11.55
CA GLY A 46 17.38 -7.71 -11.45
C GLY A 46 16.90 -7.37 -10.03
N ARG A 47 17.77 -7.46 -9.02
CA ARG A 47 17.42 -7.02 -7.65
C ARG A 47 17.50 -5.50 -7.51
N VAL A 48 16.52 -4.92 -6.82
CA VAL A 48 16.51 -3.50 -6.47
C VAL A 48 17.73 -3.18 -5.57
N PRO A 49 18.53 -2.15 -5.89
CA PRO A 49 19.62 -1.72 -5.03
C PRO A 49 19.10 -1.36 -3.62
N ALA A 50 19.68 -1.98 -2.60
CA ALA A 50 19.23 -1.81 -1.23
C ALA A 50 20.35 -1.42 -0.26
N ILE A 51 20.01 -0.59 0.72
CA ILE A 51 20.91 -0.18 1.82
C ILE A 51 20.28 -0.52 3.18
N PRO A 52 21.08 -0.66 4.25
CA PRO A 52 20.54 -0.81 5.60
C PRO A 52 19.70 0.41 5.98
N PHE A 53 18.55 0.19 6.61
CA PHE A 53 17.68 1.27 7.08
C PHE A 53 18.43 2.28 7.94
N ASP A 54 19.21 1.82 8.94
CA ASP A 54 19.97 2.71 9.83
C ASP A 54 20.99 3.61 9.12
N SER A 55 21.42 3.23 7.90
CA SER A 55 22.37 3.99 7.10
C SER A 55 21.70 4.80 5.99
N ALA A 56 20.38 4.94 6.00
CA ALA A 56 19.63 5.59 4.93
C ALA A 56 19.74 7.13 4.90
N GLY A 57 20.27 7.76 5.94
CA GLY A 57 20.33 9.23 6.08
C GLY A 57 20.85 9.97 4.83
N PRO A 58 22.06 9.65 4.31
CA PRO A 58 22.57 10.30 3.10
C PRO A 58 21.69 10.10 1.86
N ALA A 59 21.07 8.92 1.72
CA ALA A 59 20.17 8.65 0.61
C ALA A 59 18.84 9.42 0.74
N ILE A 60 18.33 9.60 1.96
CA ILE A 60 17.14 10.41 2.23
C ILE A 60 17.42 11.87 1.86
N ALA A 61 18.57 12.42 2.28
CA ALA A 61 18.94 13.81 1.99
C ALA A 61 19.15 14.08 0.49
N ALA A 62 19.51 13.07 -0.30
CA ALA A 62 19.74 13.18 -1.74
C ALA A 62 18.53 12.79 -2.62
N ALA A 63 17.44 12.31 -2.02
CA ALA A 63 16.27 11.85 -2.75
C ALA A 63 15.39 13.02 -3.21
N THR A 64 14.82 12.90 -4.41
CA THR A 64 13.77 13.83 -4.87
C THR A 64 12.37 13.30 -4.58
N HIS A 65 12.24 11.97 -4.43
CA HIS A 65 10.99 11.27 -4.15
C HIS A 65 11.25 10.24 -3.04
N LEU A 66 10.47 10.31 -1.96
CA LEU A 66 10.52 9.34 -0.87
C LEU A 66 9.22 8.54 -0.82
N LEU A 67 9.33 7.22 -0.76
CA LEU A 67 8.19 6.35 -0.52
C LEU A 67 8.40 5.58 0.77
N ILE A 68 7.44 5.67 1.68
CA ILE A 68 7.47 5.01 2.98
C ILE A 68 6.45 3.89 2.99
N THR A 69 6.96 2.66 3.09
CA THR A 69 6.12 1.45 3.24
C THR A 69 6.27 0.82 4.63
N ILE A 70 7.18 1.34 5.45
CA ILE A 70 7.39 0.88 6.82
C ILE A 70 6.18 1.30 7.68
N PRO A 71 5.54 0.37 8.41
CA PRO A 71 4.47 0.71 9.33
C PRO A 71 5.01 1.41 10.59
N PRO A 72 4.20 2.27 11.25
CA PRO A 72 4.58 2.82 12.54
C PRO A 72 4.63 1.73 13.62
N GLY A 73 5.58 1.88 14.53
CA GLY A 73 5.68 1.09 15.76
C GLY A 73 4.86 1.72 16.88
N GLU A 74 5.05 1.22 18.11
CA GLU A 74 4.39 1.78 19.30
C GLU A 74 4.87 3.20 19.62
N GLU A 75 6.15 3.47 19.34
CA GLU A 75 6.81 4.77 19.49
C GLU A 75 6.55 5.74 18.32
N GLY A 76 5.67 5.38 17.37
CA GLY A 76 5.34 6.20 16.20
C GLY A 76 6.06 5.78 14.91
N ASP A 77 6.25 6.72 13.99
CA ASP A 77 6.85 6.45 12.69
C ASP A 77 8.39 6.31 12.80
N PRO A 78 8.97 5.14 12.48
CA PRO A 78 10.39 4.90 12.68
C PRO A 78 11.29 5.70 11.73
N VAL A 79 10.79 6.10 10.56
CA VAL A 79 11.56 6.95 9.64
C VAL A 79 11.71 8.33 10.23
N LEU A 80 10.61 8.94 10.68
CA LEU A 80 10.63 10.27 11.28
C LEU A 80 11.48 10.29 12.56
N ALA A 81 11.35 9.26 13.40
CA ALA A 81 12.13 9.15 14.64
C ALA A 81 13.63 8.98 14.38
N ARG A 82 14.03 8.19 13.37
CA ARG A 82 15.43 7.85 13.12
C ARG A 82 16.15 8.82 12.18
N HIS A 83 15.43 9.41 11.23
CA HIS A 83 16.01 10.15 10.11
C HIS A 83 15.41 11.56 9.93
N GLY A 84 14.83 12.16 10.98
CA GLY A 84 14.25 13.50 10.91
C GLY A 84 15.23 14.59 10.43
N GLU A 85 16.50 14.54 10.85
CA GLU A 85 17.53 15.48 10.37
C GLU A 85 17.82 15.31 8.88
N ALA A 86 17.93 14.06 8.40
CA ALA A 86 18.13 13.77 6.99
C ALA A 86 16.92 14.19 6.14
N LEU A 87 15.70 14.03 6.66
CA LEU A 87 14.49 14.52 6.01
C LEU A 87 14.53 16.05 5.87
N ARG A 88 14.89 16.77 6.95
CA ARG A 88 15.05 18.23 6.89
C ARG A 88 16.08 18.66 5.84
N ALA A 89 17.23 18.00 5.82
CA ALA A 89 18.27 18.26 4.81
C ALA A 89 17.75 17.99 3.39
N GLY A 90 16.99 16.91 3.18
CA GLY A 90 16.36 16.60 1.90
C GLY A 90 15.36 17.66 1.46
N LEU A 91 14.52 18.16 2.38
CA LEU A 91 13.60 19.28 2.10
C LEU A 91 14.33 20.57 1.75
N GLU A 92 15.54 20.79 2.25
CA GLU A 92 16.39 21.94 1.90
C GLU A 92 17.10 21.72 0.54
N ALA A 93 17.43 20.46 0.21
CA ALA A 93 18.16 20.10 -1.00
C ALA A 93 17.27 19.89 -2.24
N GLY A 94 15.95 19.73 -2.08
CA GLY A 94 15.01 19.62 -3.20
C GLY A 94 14.17 18.34 -3.22
N LEU A 95 13.88 17.74 -2.05
CA LEU A 95 12.84 16.72 -1.92
C LEU A 95 11.49 17.30 -2.38
N ARG A 96 10.90 16.70 -3.41
CA ARG A 96 9.68 17.21 -4.08
C ARG A 96 8.42 16.48 -3.62
N TRP A 97 8.55 15.18 -3.37
CA TRP A 97 7.40 14.31 -3.17
C TRP A 97 7.67 13.27 -2.09
N VAL A 98 6.65 13.03 -1.26
CA VAL A 98 6.62 11.98 -0.26
C VAL A 98 5.32 11.19 -0.41
N GLY A 99 5.46 9.88 -0.58
CA GLY A 99 4.36 8.93 -0.53
C GLY A 99 4.40 8.12 0.75
N TYR A 100 3.27 8.02 1.46
CA TYR A 100 3.15 7.19 2.66
C TYR A 100 2.08 6.10 2.48
N LEU A 101 2.49 4.84 2.54
CA LEU A 101 1.55 3.70 2.52
C LEU A 101 0.86 3.56 3.88
N SER A 102 -0.35 4.13 3.93
CA SER A 102 -1.29 4.02 5.03
C SER A 102 -2.23 2.81 4.86
N THR A 103 -3.33 2.78 5.60
CA THR A 103 -4.37 1.75 5.51
C THR A 103 -5.76 2.38 5.59
N THR A 104 -6.74 1.76 4.96
CA THR A 104 -8.16 2.09 5.17
C THR A 104 -8.62 1.87 6.62
N GLY A 105 -7.84 1.16 7.44
CA GLY A 105 -8.03 1.04 8.89
C GLY A 105 -8.25 2.35 9.63
N VAL A 106 -7.73 3.46 9.11
CA VAL A 106 -7.90 4.79 9.70
C VAL A 106 -9.37 5.26 9.72
N TYR A 107 -10.25 4.66 8.91
CA TYR A 107 -11.67 4.97 8.93
C TYR A 107 -12.45 4.30 10.05
N GLY A 108 -11.89 3.26 10.69
CA GLY A 108 -12.57 2.50 11.73
C GLY A 108 -13.75 1.68 11.22
N ASP A 109 -14.63 1.30 12.14
CA ASP A 109 -15.91 0.66 11.80
C ASP A 109 -16.91 1.69 11.26
N ARG A 110 -17.62 1.31 10.20
CA ARG A 110 -18.66 2.10 9.56
C ARG A 110 -19.95 1.29 9.35
N GLY A 111 -20.05 0.12 9.97
CA GLY A 111 -21.21 -0.76 9.83
C GLY A 111 -21.47 -1.23 8.39
N GLY A 112 -20.46 -1.20 7.53
CA GLY A 112 -20.60 -1.51 6.10
C GLY A 112 -21.00 -0.33 5.21
N ALA A 113 -21.05 0.89 5.74
CA ALA A 113 -21.23 2.07 4.91
C ALA A 113 -20.01 2.34 4.02
N TRP A 114 -20.25 3.00 2.89
CA TRP A 114 -19.23 3.51 1.99
C TRP A 114 -18.50 4.71 2.60
N VAL A 115 -17.18 4.74 2.43
CA VAL A 115 -16.33 5.89 2.74
C VAL A 115 -15.56 6.33 1.49
N ASP A 116 -15.30 7.62 1.42
CA ASP A 116 -14.49 8.26 0.39
C ASP A 116 -13.29 9.01 1.02
N GLU A 117 -12.46 9.61 0.19
CA GLU A 117 -11.25 10.32 0.61
C GLU A 117 -11.55 11.55 1.48
N ALA A 118 -12.78 12.12 1.41
CA ALA A 118 -13.21 13.25 2.24
C ALA A 118 -13.79 12.82 3.60
N THR A 119 -14.08 11.53 3.77
CA THR A 119 -14.60 11.01 5.03
C THR A 119 -13.56 11.24 6.16
N PRO A 120 -13.94 11.79 7.33
CA PRO A 120 -13.00 11.97 8.42
C PRO A 120 -12.52 10.61 8.99
N PRO A 121 -11.19 10.42 9.21
CA PRO A 121 -10.67 9.25 9.91
C PRO A 121 -11.26 9.10 11.32
N ALA A 122 -11.62 7.87 11.71
CA ALA A 122 -12.15 7.55 13.04
C ALA A 122 -11.65 6.17 13.51
N PRO A 123 -10.34 5.97 13.70
CA PRO A 123 -9.77 4.65 13.96
C PRO A 123 -10.17 4.09 15.34
N GLY A 124 -10.81 2.92 15.35
CA GLY A 124 -11.14 2.19 16.57
C GLY A 124 -9.95 1.43 17.13
N GLN A 125 -9.23 0.71 16.26
CA GLN A 125 -8.14 -0.20 16.65
C GLN A 125 -6.82 0.53 16.98
N PRO A 126 -6.03 0.05 17.98
CA PRO A 126 -4.74 0.65 18.34
C PRO A 126 -3.79 0.83 17.15
N ARG A 127 -3.66 -0.19 16.29
CA ARG A 127 -2.82 -0.12 15.07
C ARG A 127 -3.28 0.96 14.08
N SER A 128 -4.59 1.17 13.96
CA SER A 128 -5.16 2.17 13.06
C SER A 128 -5.00 3.59 13.64
N ARG A 129 -5.05 3.73 14.98
CA ARG A 129 -4.74 4.98 15.68
C ARG A 129 -3.28 5.39 15.46
N ARG A 130 -2.34 4.46 15.66
CA ARG A 130 -0.91 4.68 15.35
C ARG A 130 -0.71 5.05 13.90
N ARG A 131 -1.45 4.42 12.98
CA ARG A 131 -1.40 4.77 11.57
C ARG A 131 -1.84 6.21 11.31
N ARG A 132 -2.97 6.63 11.90
CA ARG A 132 -3.46 8.00 11.76
C ARG A 132 -2.50 9.02 12.38
N GLN A 133 -1.89 8.69 13.53
CA GLN A 133 -0.85 9.52 14.14
C GLN A 133 0.35 9.68 13.21
N ALA A 134 0.79 8.61 12.54
CA ALA A 134 1.85 8.70 11.54
C ALA A 134 1.47 9.55 10.32
N GLU A 135 0.22 9.46 9.80
CA GLU A 135 -0.25 10.37 8.75
C GLU A 135 -0.11 11.84 9.16
N LEU A 136 -0.53 12.18 10.37
CA LEU A 136 -0.42 13.54 10.94
C LEU A 136 1.04 13.96 11.15
N ALA A 137 1.89 13.03 11.60
CA ALA A 137 3.31 13.29 11.81
C ALA A 137 4.05 13.59 10.50
N TRP A 138 3.71 12.87 9.42
CA TRP A 138 4.24 13.15 8.08
C TRP A 138 3.78 14.51 7.55
N GLU A 139 2.50 14.83 7.71
CA GLU A 139 1.95 16.14 7.33
C GLU A 139 2.69 17.27 8.07
N ALA A 140 2.87 17.14 9.38
CA ALA A 140 3.60 18.12 10.20
C ALA A 140 5.09 18.20 9.85
N ALA A 141 5.75 17.07 9.59
CA ALA A 141 7.18 17.03 9.27
C ALA A 141 7.50 17.70 7.93
N LEU A 142 6.59 17.61 6.95
CA LEU A 142 6.78 18.24 5.65
C LEU A 142 6.35 19.70 5.66
N ALA A 143 5.34 20.08 6.44
CA ALA A 143 4.87 21.47 6.60
C ALA A 143 4.70 22.21 5.26
N GLY A 144 4.14 21.53 4.25
CA GLY A 144 3.93 22.08 2.91
C GLY A 144 5.19 22.29 2.07
N ARG A 145 6.37 21.83 2.53
CA ARG A 145 7.64 21.97 1.79
C ARG A 145 7.86 20.90 0.72
N ALA A 146 7.08 19.83 0.76
CA ALA A 146 7.03 18.79 -0.26
C ALA A 146 5.59 18.29 -0.41
N TRP A 147 5.25 17.78 -1.58
CA TRP A 147 3.96 17.16 -1.82
C TRP A 147 3.82 15.88 -0.99
N LEU A 148 2.65 15.66 -0.39
CA LEU A 148 2.35 14.47 0.41
C LEU A 148 1.17 13.70 -0.16
N ASP A 149 1.44 12.47 -0.60
CA ASP A 149 0.41 11.48 -0.94
C ASP A 149 0.23 10.46 0.18
N LEU A 150 -1.00 10.36 0.70
CA LEU A 150 -1.39 9.35 1.69
C LEU A 150 -2.14 8.21 0.99
N PHE A 151 -1.45 7.09 0.77
CA PHE A 151 -2.03 5.90 0.13
C PHE A 151 -2.73 5.03 1.16
N ARG A 152 -4.04 5.20 1.35
CA ARG A 152 -4.85 4.37 2.25
C ARG A 152 -5.20 3.05 1.55
N THR A 153 -4.46 2.00 1.90
CA THR A 153 -4.55 0.68 1.24
C THR A 153 -5.57 -0.26 1.88
N GLY A 154 -6.25 -1.05 1.05
CA GLY A 154 -7.01 -2.23 1.46
C GLY A 154 -6.12 -3.46 1.71
N GLY A 155 -6.73 -4.65 1.72
CA GLY A 155 -6.01 -5.91 1.82
C GLY A 155 -5.13 -6.15 0.59
N ILE A 156 -3.80 -6.06 0.76
CA ILE A 156 -2.84 -6.24 -0.34
C ILE A 156 -2.72 -7.72 -0.69
N TYR A 157 -2.90 -8.06 -1.97
CA TYR A 157 -2.72 -9.41 -2.51
C TYR A 157 -1.91 -9.41 -3.82
N GLY A 158 -1.49 -10.59 -4.25
CA GLY A 158 -0.73 -10.81 -5.48
C GLY A 158 0.05 -12.13 -5.45
N PRO A 159 1.01 -12.34 -6.36
CA PRO A 159 1.85 -13.53 -6.36
C PRO A 159 2.53 -13.75 -5.00
N GLY A 160 2.45 -14.98 -4.48
CA GLY A 160 2.99 -15.38 -3.17
C GLY A 160 2.22 -14.88 -1.95
N ARG A 161 1.11 -14.15 -2.15
CA ARG A 161 0.20 -13.72 -1.08
C ARG A 161 -1.22 -13.56 -1.62
N SER A 162 -1.91 -14.68 -1.81
CA SER A 162 -3.26 -14.72 -2.38
C SER A 162 -4.11 -15.86 -1.81
N ALA A 163 -5.40 -15.83 -2.11
CA ALA A 163 -6.30 -16.94 -1.78
C ALA A 163 -5.94 -18.24 -2.52
N LEU A 164 -5.29 -18.18 -3.70
CA LEU A 164 -4.76 -19.37 -4.37
C LEU A 164 -3.68 -20.04 -3.53
N ASP A 165 -2.77 -19.24 -2.96
CA ASP A 165 -1.69 -19.73 -2.10
C ASP A 165 -2.26 -20.36 -0.81
N GLU A 166 -3.29 -19.75 -0.23
CA GLU A 166 -3.97 -20.28 0.96
C GLU A 166 -4.70 -21.60 0.67
N VAL A 167 -5.37 -21.73 -0.49
CA VAL A 167 -6.04 -22.97 -0.90
C VAL A 167 -5.02 -24.07 -1.14
N ARG A 168 -3.95 -23.81 -1.92
CA ARG A 168 -2.88 -24.80 -2.16
C ARG A 168 -2.21 -25.26 -0.86
N ALA A 169 -2.05 -24.38 0.11
CA ALA A 169 -1.47 -24.72 1.41
C ALA A 169 -2.44 -25.41 2.38
N GLY A 170 -3.70 -25.65 2.01
CA GLY A 170 -4.73 -26.19 2.91
C GLY A 170 -5.11 -25.24 4.07
N LYS A 171 -4.80 -23.95 3.94
CA LYS A 171 -4.99 -22.93 4.98
C LYS A 171 -6.21 -22.04 4.73
N ALA A 172 -6.79 -22.07 3.53
CA ALA A 172 -7.99 -21.32 3.22
C ALA A 172 -9.12 -21.63 4.21
N ARG A 173 -9.88 -20.60 4.57
CA ARG A 173 -11.04 -20.68 5.47
C ARG A 173 -12.22 -19.99 4.81
N ARG A 174 -13.35 -20.68 4.74
CA ARG A 174 -14.59 -20.14 4.16
C ARG A 174 -15.55 -19.73 5.27
N VAL A 175 -15.24 -18.60 5.90
CA VAL A 175 -16.04 -18.02 7.00
C VAL A 175 -17.27 -17.32 6.41
N ILE A 176 -18.46 -17.76 6.81
CA ILE A 176 -19.73 -17.25 6.31
C ILE A 176 -20.24 -16.13 7.21
N ARG A 177 -20.25 -14.91 6.68
CA ARG A 177 -20.85 -13.73 7.33
C ARG A 177 -21.47 -12.83 6.25
N PRO A 178 -22.73 -13.08 5.88
CA PRO A 178 -23.39 -12.39 4.76
C PRO A 178 -23.33 -10.87 4.91
N GLY A 179 -23.01 -10.19 3.81
CA GLY A 179 -22.89 -8.74 3.74
C GLY A 179 -21.59 -8.16 4.30
N HIS A 180 -20.73 -8.96 4.96
CA HIS A 180 -19.47 -8.47 5.51
C HIS A 180 -18.32 -8.59 4.50
N ALA A 181 -18.06 -7.49 3.81
CA ALA A 181 -17.08 -7.42 2.74
C ALA A 181 -15.79 -6.69 3.16
N PHE A 182 -14.70 -7.01 2.48
CA PHE A 182 -13.42 -6.32 2.61
C PHE A 182 -12.96 -5.76 1.28
N GLY A 183 -12.40 -4.54 1.30
CA GLY A 183 -11.65 -3.99 0.17
C GLY A 183 -10.26 -4.62 0.06
N ARG A 184 -9.81 -4.87 -1.17
CA ARG A 184 -8.49 -5.46 -1.48
C ARG A 184 -7.81 -4.65 -2.56
N ILE A 185 -6.53 -4.85 -2.78
CA ILE A 185 -5.83 -4.24 -3.92
C ILE A 185 -4.68 -5.14 -4.35
N HIS A 186 -4.54 -5.34 -5.65
CA HIS A 186 -3.43 -6.11 -6.19
C HIS A 186 -2.13 -5.31 -6.09
N ARG A 187 -1.01 -5.93 -5.68
CA ARG A 187 0.29 -5.24 -5.55
C ARG A 187 0.76 -4.54 -6.83
N GLY A 188 0.36 -5.09 -7.99
CA GLY A 188 0.64 -4.47 -9.29
C GLY A 188 -0.09 -3.15 -9.50
N ASP A 189 -1.33 -3.03 -9.02
CA ASP A 189 -2.07 -1.77 -9.09
C ASP A 189 -1.61 -0.75 -8.05
N ILE A 190 -1.09 -1.19 -6.89
CA ILE A 190 -0.35 -0.29 -5.98
C ILE A 190 0.84 0.33 -6.72
N ALA A 191 1.64 -0.49 -7.42
CA ALA A 191 2.78 0.00 -8.19
C ALA A 191 2.38 1.02 -9.25
N ARG A 192 1.31 0.74 -10.01
CA ARG A 192 0.77 1.67 -11.00
C ARG A 192 0.30 2.99 -10.38
N ALA A 193 -0.44 2.91 -9.28
CA ALA A 193 -0.96 4.09 -8.59
C ALA A 193 0.17 4.98 -8.08
N VAL A 194 1.20 4.40 -7.46
CA VAL A 194 2.34 5.16 -6.92
C VAL A 194 3.13 5.85 -8.03
N LEU A 195 3.37 5.18 -9.15
CA LEU A 195 4.06 5.80 -10.27
C LEU A 195 3.24 6.92 -10.91
N ALA A 196 1.92 6.72 -11.10
CA ALA A 196 1.03 7.78 -11.55
C ALA A 196 0.98 8.95 -10.57
N ALA A 197 1.08 8.68 -9.26
CA ALA A 197 1.10 9.72 -8.24
C ALA A 197 2.38 10.57 -8.29
N ILE A 198 3.53 9.94 -8.57
CA ILE A 198 4.81 10.62 -8.85
C ILE A 198 4.68 11.49 -10.12
N GLU A 199 4.10 10.95 -11.19
CA GLU A 199 3.95 11.65 -12.47
C GLU A 199 2.98 12.83 -12.40
N THR A 200 1.94 12.73 -11.57
CA THR A 200 0.91 13.77 -11.36
C THR A 200 1.20 14.69 -10.17
N CYS A 201 2.35 14.51 -9.50
CA CYS A 201 2.78 15.39 -8.43
C CYS A 201 3.00 16.81 -9.00
N PRO A 202 2.45 17.87 -8.39
CA PRO A 202 2.70 19.23 -8.84
C PRO A 202 4.20 19.57 -8.84
N ALA A 203 4.63 20.31 -9.86
CA ALA A 203 5.98 20.86 -9.89
C ALA A 203 6.15 21.90 -8.76
N PRO A 204 7.36 22.05 -8.18
CA PRO A 204 7.64 23.15 -7.27
C PRO A 204 7.35 24.50 -7.96
N ALA A 205 6.67 25.42 -7.27
CA ALA A 205 6.43 26.75 -7.80
C ALA A 205 7.76 27.45 -8.17
N PRO A 206 7.87 28.07 -9.36
CA PRO A 206 9.05 28.85 -9.73
C PRO A 206 9.29 29.96 -8.69
N GLY A 207 10.53 30.05 -8.18
CA GLY A 207 10.93 31.14 -7.27
C GLY A 207 10.92 30.80 -5.78
N GLY A 208 10.79 29.52 -5.39
CA GLY A 208 10.87 29.14 -3.97
C GLY A 208 9.72 29.72 -3.16
N GLY A 209 8.53 29.73 -3.74
CA GLY A 209 7.30 30.13 -3.06
C GLY A 209 7.18 29.41 -1.72
N GLY A 210 6.62 30.11 -0.73
CA GLY A 210 6.41 29.62 0.63
C GLY A 210 5.63 28.30 0.69
N PRO A 211 5.29 27.81 1.89
CA PRO A 211 4.63 26.52 2.06
C PRO A 211 3.51 26.35 1.04
N LEU A 212 3.51 25.22 0.34
CA LEU A 212 2.35 24.82 -0.44
C LEU A 212 1.14 24.90 0.51
N GLU A 213 0.06 25.60 0.14
CA GLU A 213 -1.25 25.48 0.81
C GLU A 213 -1.85 24.10 0.51
N THR A 214 -1.10 23.04 0.80
CA THR A 214 -1.46 21.67 0.42
C THR A 214 -1.87 20.89 1.63
N VAL A 215 -3.17 20.62 1.67
CA VAL A 215 -3.71 19.44 2.32
C VAL A 215 -3.07 18.21 1.64
N PRO A 216 -2.65 17.17 2.39
CA PRO A 216 -2.18 15.94 1.78
C PRO A 216 -3.23 15.37 0.82
N ARG A 217 -2.79 14.90 -0.36
CA ARG A 217 -3.68 14.18 -1.28
C ARG A 217 -3.86 12.76 -0.76
N VAL A 218 -5.08 12.45 -0.33
CA VAL A 218 -5.46 11.10 0.10
C VAL A 218 -5.86 10.29 -1.13
N LEU A 219 -5.32 9.07 -1.24
CA LEU A 219 -5.58 8.15 -2.34
C LEU A 219 -5.96 6.77 -1.78
N HIS A 220 -7.13 6.27 -2.15
CA HIS A 220 -7.63 4.95 -1.82
C HIS A 220 -7.11 3.90 -2.79
N LEU A 221 -6.24 3.02 -2.27
CA LEU A 221 -5.75 1.87 -3.01
C LEU A 221 -6.59 0.65 -2.64
N VAL A 222 -7.76 0.57 -3.26
CA VAL A 222 -8.70 -0.56 -3.22
C VAL A 222 -9.25 -0.80 -4.62
N ASP A 223 -9.52 -2.07 -4.96
CA ASP A 223 -10.18 -2.48 -6.20
C ASP A 223 -11.68 -2.09 -6.18
N ASP A 224 -12.38 -2.35 -7.29
CA ASP A 224 -13.77 -1.94 -7.50
C ASP A 224 -14.79 -2.89 -6.85
N GLY A 225 -14.32 -4.06 -6.40
CA GLY A 225 -15.16 -5.17 -5.98
C GLY A 225 -14.93 -5.57 -4.51
N PRO A 226 -15.38 -4.79 -3.52
CA PRO A 226 -15.37 -5.25 -2.14
C PRO A 226 -16.15 -6.56 -2.04
N ALA A 227 -15.53 -7.57 -1.46
CA ALA A 227 -16.06 -8.94 -1.48
C ALA A 227 -15.95 -9.62 -0.13
N GLU A 228 -16.96 -10.43 0.20
CA GLU A 228 -16.93 -11.35 1.31
C GLU A 228 -15.75 -12.33 1.17
N PRO A 229 -14.98 -12.61 2.24
CA PRO A 229 -13.85 -13.55 2.16
C PRO A 229 -14.24 -14.93 1.63
N ALA A 230 -15.44 -15.42 1.95
CA ALA A 230 -15.93 -16.70 1.48
C ALA A 230 -15.96 -16.77 -0.06
N LEU A 231 -16.48 -15.73 -0.73
CA LEU A 231 -16.55 -15.66 -2.19
C LEU A 231 -15.17 -15.59 -2.85
N VAL A 232 -14.16 -15.06 -2.15
CA VAL A 232 -12.78 -15.03 -2.63
C VAL A 232 -12.12 -16.41 -2.51
N ALA A 233 -12.35 -17.11 -1.39
CA ALA A 233 -11.87 -18.48 -1.20
C ALA A 233 -12.52 -19.47 -2.19
N GLU A 234 -13.82 -19.32 -2.45
CA GLU A 234 -14.55 -20.13 -3.44
C GLU A 234 -14.01 -19.93 -4.85
N GLU A 235 -13.78 -18.68 -5.27
CA GLU A 235 -13.20 -18.41 -6.59
C GLU A 235 -11.79 -18.96 -6.73
N ALA A 236 -10.96 -18.85 -5.69
CA ALA A 236 -9.62 -19.43 -5.70
C ALA A 236 -9.66 -20.96 -5.85
N ALA A 237 -10.53 -21.64 -5.10
CA ALA A 237 -10.72 -23.08 -5.22
C ALA A 237 -11.23 -23.46 -6.62
N ARG A 238 -12.21 -22.71 -7.16
CA ARG A 238 -12.74 -22.90 -8.51
C ARG A 238 -11.64 -22.77 -9.58
N LEU A 239 -10.79 -21.74 -9.47
CA LEU A 239 -9.69 -21.51 -10.40
C LEU A 239 -8.63 -22.63 -10.35
N LEU A 240 -8.44 -23.27 -9.20
CA LEU A 240 -7.52 -24.40 -9.02
C LEU A 240 -8.15 -25.76 -9.36
N GLY A 241 -9.43 -25.81 -9.75
CA GLY A 241 -10.15 -27.08 -9.97
C GLY A 241 -10.34 -27.89 -8.68
N LEU A 242 -10.31 -27.25 -7.51
CA LEU A 242 -10.46 -27.88 -6.19
C LEU A 242 -11.85 -27.62 -5.60
N PRO A 243 -12.38 -28.52 -4.75
CA PRO A 243 -13.60 -28.23 -4.01
C PRO A 243 -13.39 -27.03 -3.07
N PRO A 244 -14.40 -26.15 -2.90
CA PRO A 244 -14.30 -25.05 -1.96
C PRO A 244 -14.12 -25.60 -0.52
N PRO A 245 -13.36 -24.90 0.35
CA PRO A 245 -13.25 -25.28 1.76
C PRO A 245 -14.64 -25.39 2.43
N PRO A 246 -14.82 -26.21 3.47
CA PRO A 246 -16.07 -26.28 4.21
C PRO A 246 -16.51 -24.90 4.71
N ALA A 247 -17.82 -24.63 4.65
CA ALA A 247 -18.38 -23.40 5.22
C ALA A 247 -18.23 -23.44 6.74
N ILE A 248 -17.79 -22.33 7.32
CA ILE A 248 -17.65 -22.16 8.78
C ILE A 248 -18.57 -21.01 9.18
N PRO A 249 -19.57 -21.24 10.04
CA PRO A 249 -20.37 -20.16 10.63
C PRO A 249 -19.49 -19.12 11.32
N PHE A 250 -19.83 -17.85 11.23
CA PHE A 250 -19.00 -16.78 11.78
C PHE A 250 -18.72 -16.95 13.28
N ASP A 251 -19.71 -17.34 14.09
CA ASP A 251 -19.54 -17.48 15.54
C ASP A 251 -18.55 -18.60 15.90
N GLU A 252 -18.58 -19.71 15.15
CA GLU A 252 -17.61 -20.80 15.29
C GLU A 252 -16.22 -20.35 14.88
N ALA A 253 -16.10 -19.68 13.73
CA ALA A 253 -14.83 -19.14 13.26
C ALA A 253 -14.25 -18.13 14.26
N TRP A 254 -15.08 -17.25 14.82
CA TRP A 254 -14.70 -16.21 15.76
C TRP A 254 -14.05 -16.78 17.03
N ALA A 255 -14.58 -17.89 17.56
CA ALA A 255 -14.03 -18.57 18.73
C ALA A 255 -12.57 -19.01 18.49
N GLY A 256 -12.24 -19.50 17.29
CA GLY A 256 -10.90 -19.93 16.90
C GLY A 256 -9.98 -18.84 16.33
N MET A 257 -10.48 -17.62 16.10
CA MET A 257 -9.68 -16.55 15.50
C MET A 257 -8.63 -15.98 16.46
N SER A 258 -7.44 -15.70 15.92
CA SER A 258 -6.41 -14.93 16.63
C SER A 258 -6.89 -13.50 16.95
N PRO A 259 -6.28 -12.80 17.93
CA PRO A 259 -6.61 -11.41 18.22
C PRO A 259 -6.51 -10.50 16.99
N MET A 260 -5.53 -10.74 16.12
CA MET A 260 -5.36 -9.99 14.88
C MET A 260 -6.52 -10.23 13.91
N ALA A 261 -6.91 -11.50 13.70
CA ALA A 261 -8.04 -11.83 12.83
C ALA A 261 -9.34 -11.20 13.35
N ARG A 262 -9.62 -11.32 14.66
CA ARG A 262 -10.79 -10.66 15.29
C ARG A 262 -10.79 -9.15 15.05
N SER A 263 -9.62 -8.50 15.13
CA SER A 263 -9.52 -7.04 14.88
C SER A 263 -9.89 -6.62 13.45
N PHE A 264 -9.72 -7.50 12.46
CA PHE A 264 -10.19 -7.23 11.09
C PHE A 264 -11.70 -7.39 10.99
N TRP A 265 -12.26 -8.46 11.56
CA TRP A 265 -13.69 -8.75 11.51
C TRP A 265 -14.56 -7.84 12.39
N SER A 266 -13.97 -7.15 13.37
CA SER A 266 -14.66 -6.20 14.25
C SER A 266 -14.99 -4.86 13.59
N GLU A 267 -14.38 -4.54 12.44
CA GLU A 267 -14.64 -3.28 11.72
C GLU A 267 -15.15 -3.59 10.31
N HIS A 268 -16.24 -2.95 9.87
CA HIS A 268 -16.82 -3.11 8.55
C HIS A 268 -16.95 -1.76 7.85
N ARG A 269 -16.32 -1.62 6.68
CA ARG A 269 -16.37 -0.41 5.84
C ARG A 269 -16.20 -0.80 4.38
N LEU A 270 -16.91 -0.12 3.50
CA LEU A 270 -16.69 -0.17 2.05
C LEU A 270 -15.95 1.09 1.65
N VAL A 271 -15.02 0.99 0.71
CA VAL A 271 -14.11 2.09 0.38
C VAL A 271 -14.22 2.39 -1.10
N ALA A 272 -14.63 3.60 -1.45
CA ALA A 272 -14.70 4.05 -2.84
C ALA A 272 -13.30 4.42 -3.35
N ASN A 273 -13.04 4.25 -4.64
CA ASN A 273 -11.75 4.56 -5.27
C ASN A 273 -11.87 5.51 -6.48
N ALA A 274 -13.08 5.99 -6.80
CA ALA A 274 -13.35 6.76 -8.01
C ALA A 274 -12.54 8.07 -8.06
N ARG A 275 -12.37 8.75 -6.92
CA ARG A 275 -11.55 9.97 -6.87
C ARG A 275 -10.07 9.66 -7.07
N THR A 276 -9.58 8.56 -6.53
CA THR A 276 -8.20 8.10 -6.78
C THR A 276 -7.96 7.83 -8.25
N LYS A 277 -8.84 7.08 -8.92
CA LYS A 277 -8.76 6.82 -10.37
C LYS A 277 -8.76 8.11 -11.18
N ALA A 278 -9.67 9.04 -10.87
CA ALA A 278 -9.76 10.34 -11.52
C ALA A 278 -8.50 11.20 -11.29
N ALA A 279 -8.00 11.26 -10.05
CA ALA A 279 -6.82 12.05 -9.68
C ALA A 279 -5.53 11.51 -10.31
N LEU A 280 -5.45 10.21 -10.57
CA LEU A 280 -4.27 9.55 -11.15
C LEU A 280 -4.42 9.26 -12.65
N GLY A 281 -5.58 9.53 -13.25
CA GLY A 281 -5.86 9.26 -14.67
C GLY A 281 -5.71 7.79 -15.04
N LEU A 282 -6.12 6.87 -14.17
CA LEU A 282 -5.95 5.42 -14.39
C LEU A 282 -7.19 4.62 -14.04
N GLU A 283 -7.30 3.45 -14.67
CA GLU A 283 -8.17 2.35 -14.25
C GLU A 283 -7.34 1.21 -13.67
N TRP A 284 -7.92 0.43 -12.76
CA TRP A 284 -7.26 -0.75 -12.18
C TRP A 284 -7.09 -1.85 -13.22
N ARG A 285 -5.90 -2.46 -13.24
CA ARG A 285 -5.62 -3.62 -14.09
C ARG A 285 -6.35 -4.84 -13.56
N TYR A 286 -6.56 -4.88 -12.25
CA TYR A 286 -7.26 -5.93 -11.53
C TYR A 286 -8.44 -5.29 -10.78
N PRO A 287 -9.54 -4.95 -11.49
CA PRO A 287 -10.68 -4.24 -10.91
C PRO A 287 -11.42 -5.06 -9.86
N SER A 288 -11.24 -6.38 -9.82
CA SER A 288 -11.68 -7.20 -8.70
C SER A 288 -10.68 -8.30 -8.39
N TYR A 289 -10.91 -8.99 -7.28
CA TYR A 289 -10.18 -10.19 -6.91
C TYR A 289 -10.18 -11.27 -8.02
N ARG A 290 -11.19 -11.30 -8.91
CA ARG A 290 -11.26 -12.31 -9.97
C ARG A 290 -10.14 -12.15 -10.99
N GLU A 291 -9.97 -10.93 -11.50
CA GLU A 291 -8.94 -10.62 -12.49
C GLU A 291 -7.54 -10.80 -11.88
N GLY A 292 -7.35 -10.37 -10.63
CA GLY A 292 -6.07 -10.56 -9.95
C GLY A 292 -5.75 -12.02 -9.68
N LEU A 293 -6.70 -12.83 -9.20
CA LEU A 293 -6.45 -14.27 -9.00
C LEU A 293 -6.13 -14.97 -10.34
N ARG A 294 -6.84 -14.65 -11.44
CA ARG A 294 -6.52 -15.21 -12.77
C ARG A 294 -5.09 -14.87 -13.21
N GLN A 295 -4.66 -13.63 -13.00
CA GLN A 295 -3.30 -13.22 -13.36
C GLN A 295 -2.24 -13.94 -12.51
N ILE A 296 -2.48 -14.09 -11.20
CA ILE A 296 -1.57 -14.84 -10.32
C ILE A 296 -1.45 -16.30 -10.77
N LEU A 297 -2.58 -16.93 -11.12
CA LEU A 297 -2.60 -18.31 -11.63
C LEU A 297 -1.78 -18.44 -12.93
N ALA A 298 -1.96 -17.50 -13.86
CA ALA A 298 -1.23 -17.48 -15.13
C ALA A 298 0.28 -17.34 -14.95
N GLU A 299 0.75 -16.50 -14.02
CA GLU A 299 2.19 -16.35 -13.73
C GLU A 299 2.81 -17.58 -13.07
N GLN A 300 1.99 -18.42 -12.41
CA GLN A 300 2.43 -19.64 -11.77
C GLN A 300 2.48 -20.84 -12.72
N GLY A 301 2.00 -20.69 -13.97
CA GLY A 301 2.00 -21.77 -14.98
C GLY A 301 0.88 -22.80 -14.82
N ASP A 302 -0.09 -22.56 -13.93
CA ASP A 302 -1.18 -23.49 -13.59
C ASP A 302 -2.54 -23.05 -14.18
N GLY A 303 -2.55 -22.24 -15.23
CA GLY A 303 -3.79 -21.85 -15.91
C GLY A 303 -4.41 -23.05 -16.63
N PRO A 304 -5.76 -23.18 -16.67
CA PRO A 304 -6.37 -24.11 -17.61
C PRO A 304 -5.92 -23.72 -19.03
N GLU A 305 -5.43 -24.69 -19.80
CA GLU A 305 -5.27 -24.50 -21.25
C GLU A 305 -6.61 -24.03 -21.81
N ALA A 306 -6.56 -22.95 -22.60
CA ALA A 306 -7.72 -22.24 -23.13
C ALA A 306 -8.62 -23.12 -24.00
#